data_AF-A0A5T1YY33-F1
#
_entry.id   AF-A0A5T1YY33-F1
#
_cell.length_a   1.000
_cell.length_b   1.000
_cell.length_c   1.000
_cell.angle_alpha   90.00
_cell.angle_beta   90.00
_cell.angle_gamma   90.00
#
_symmetry.space_group_name_H-M   'P 1'
#
loop_
_entity.id
_entity.type
_entity.pdbx_description
1 polymer ?
#
loop_
_entity_poly.entity_id
_entity_poly.type
_entity_poly.pdbx_seq_one_letter_code
_entity_poly.pdbx_strand_id
1 'polypeptide(L)'
;IIDFFDLIAKKYKIISKNRNNLAKIKIQNHLAYKLGQAMIDNSKSILGYIKMPFVLFYIRYKHQKELQRRKTNPELVLPPLEDCSDYEEALKIKNYFSYKLGEALIQASKNWYKGGYVKFLFFDLFALNQNKIKSKKK
;
A
#
# COMPACT_ATOMS: atom_id res chain seq x y z
N ILE A 1 23.76 -6.45 -13.98
CA ILE A 1 22.76 -7.26 -13.26
C ILE A 1 21.89 -6.30 -12.48
N ILE A 2 20.59 -6.20 -12.79
CA ILE A 2 19.68 -5.34 -12.03
C ILE A 2 19.29 -6.13 -10.77
N ASP A 3 19.59 -5.59 -9.59
CA ASP A 3 19.25 -6.26 -8.34
C ASP A 3 17.73 -6.44 -8.22
N PHE A 4 17.29 -7.61 -7.77
CA PHE A 4 15.88 -7.92 -7.54
C PHE A 4 15.18 -6.84 -6.71
N PHE A 5 15.87 -6.28 -5.72
CA PHE A 5 15.39 -5.19 -4.89
C PHE A 5 15.28 -3.86 -5.65
N ASP A 6 16.16 -3.59 -6.62
CA ASP A 6 16.06 -2.41 -7.48
C ASP A 6 14.85 -2.48 -8.42
N LEU A 7 14.49 -3.67 -8.90
CA LEU A 7 13.25 -3.88 -9.64
C LEU A 7 12.02 -3.62 -8.79
N ILE A 8 11.98 -4.12 -7.55
CA ILE A 8 10.90 -3.83 -6.60
C ILE A 8 10.85 -2.33 -6.31
N ALA A 9 12.01 -1.72 -6.03
CA ALA A 9 12.15 -0.30 -5.78
C ALA A 9 11.59 0.54 -6.93
N LYS A 10 11.90 0.19 -8.18
CA LYS A 10 11.42 0.88 -9.38
C LYS A 10 9.92 0.69 -9.57
N LYS A 11 9.41 -0.53 -9.35
CA LYS A 11 8.00 -0.88 -9.54
C LYS A 11 7.06 -0.16 -8.55
N TYR A 12 7.46 -0.03 -7.28
CA TYR A 12 6.64 0.60 -6.24
C TYR A 12 7.09 2.04 -5.90
N LYS A 13 8.03 2.62 -6.66
CA LYS A 13 8.38 4.04 -6.60
C LYS A 13 7.37 4.81 -7.43
N ILE A 14 6.44 5.48 -6.75
CA ILE A 14 5.50 6.38 -7.41
C ILE A 14 6.25 7.67 -7.75
N ILE A 15 6.39 7.95 -9.05
CA ILE A 15 7.07 9.13 -9.56
C ILE A 15 6.14 10.34 -9.42
N SER A 16 6.50 11.28 -8.56
CA SER A 16 5.84 12.58 -8.41
C SER A 16 6.27 13.52 -9.54
N LYS A 17 5.50 13.60 -10.63
CA LYS A 17 5.76 14.61 -11.67
C LYS A 17 4.55 15.50 -12.01
N ASN A 18 3.38 15.27 -11.41
CA ASN A 18 2.18 16.06 -11.70
C ASN A 18 1.64 16.76 -10.44
N ARG A 19 1.76 18.10 -10.38
CA ARG A 19 1.27 18.91 -9.25
C ARG A 19 -0.25 18.89 -9.10
N ASN A 20 -0.98 18.60 -10.19
CA ASN A 20 -2.45 18.62 -10.22
C ASN A 20 -3.12 17.39 -9.56
N ASN A 21 -2.35 16.46 -8.99
CA ASN A 21 -2.83 15.21 -8.38
C ASN A 21 -2.13 14.91 -7.04
N LEU A 22 -1.83 15.97 -6.27
CA LEU A 22 -0.97 15.86 -5.09
C LEU A 22 -1.61 14.97 -4.00
N ALA A 23 -2.91 15.10 -3.73
CA ALA A 23 -3.59 14.26 -2.75
C ALA A 23 -3.64 12.80 -3.20
N LYS A 24 -3.93 12.56 -4.49
CA LYS A 24 -3.89 11.22 -5.08
C LYS A 24 -2.50 10.57 -4.93
N ILE A 25 -1.43 11.30 -5.24
CA ILE A 25 -0.05 10.83 -5.07
C ILE A 25 0.25 10.54 -3.60
N LYS A 26 -0.20 11.39 -2.67
CA LYS A 26 0.03 11.21 -1.23
C LYS A 26 -0.67 9.95 -0.70
N ILE A 27 -1.89 9.67 -1.15
CA ILE A 27 -2.62 8.45 -0.77
C ILE A 27 -2.03 7.20 -1.42
N GLN A 28 -1.61 7.26 -2.68
CA GLN A 28 -0.91 6.14 -3.32
C GLN A 28 0.46 5.87 -2.66
N ASN A 29 1.11 6.92 -2.14
CA ASN A 29 2.34 6.78 -1.37
C ASN A 29 2.15 6.23 0.05
N HIS A 30 0.91 6.12 0.52
CA HIS A 30 0.60 5.51 1.80
C HIS A 30 1.04 4.04 1.83
N LEU A 31 1.58 3.59 2.96
CA LEU A 31 2.08 2.22 3.10
C LEU A 31 1.01 1.17 2.76
N ALA A 32 -0.23 1.38 3.22
CA ALA A 32 -1.34 0.48 2.94
C ALA A 32 -1.55 0.28 1.44
N TYR A 33 -1.59 1.37 0.66
CA TYR A 33 -1.76 1.27 -0.79
C TYR A 33 -0.63 0.46 -1.45
N LYS A 34 0.63 0.75 -1.09
CA LYS A 34 1.82 0.05 -1.63
C LYS A 34 1.79 -1.44 -1.31
N LEU A 35 1.49 -1.81 -0.06
CA LEU A 35 1.39 -3.21 0.36
C LEU A 35 0.23 -3.94 -0.34
N GLY A 36 -0.93 -3.29 -0.38
CA GLY A 36 -2.12 -3.73 -1.11
C GLY A 36 -1.86 -4.07 -2.57
N GLN A 37 -1.27 -3.11 -3.28
CA GLN A 37 -0.91 -3.29 -4.69
C GLN A 37 0.10 -4.42 -4.87
N ALA A 38 1.09 -4.52 -3.99
CA ALA A 38 2.07 -5.58 -4.04
C ALA A 38 1.46 -6.98 -3.84
N MET A 39 0.49 -7.11 -2.93
CA MET A 39 -0.23 -8.38 -2.75
C MET A 39 -0.99 -8.77 -4.02
N ILE A 40 -1.75 -7.85 -4.62
CA ILE A 40 -2.53 -8.10 -5.86
C ILE A 40 -1.64 -8.47 -7.04
N ASP A 41 -0.49 -7.80 -7.15
CA ASP A 41 0.44 -8.05 -8.25
C ASP A 41 1.13 -9.41 -8.14
N ASN A 42 1.54 -9.79 -6.92
CA ASN A 42 2.22 -11.04 -6.65
C ASN A 42 1.26 -12.24 -6.55
N SER A 43 -0.04 -12.02 -6.33
CA SER A 43 -1.04 -13.10 -6.22
C SER A 43 -1.40 -13.75 -7.57
N LYS A 44 -0.81 -13.30 -8.68
CA LYS A 44 -1.12 -13.76 -10.05
C LYS A 44 -0.34 -15.00 -10.48
N SER A 45 0.63 -15.45 -9.69
CA SER A 45 1.43 -16.65 -10.00
C SER A 45 1.96 -17.31 -8.72
N ILE A 46 2.24 -18.62 -8.80
CA ILE A 46 2.79 -19.41 -7.69
C ILE A 46 4.14 -18.81 -7.22
N LEU A 47 5.03 -18.51 -8.17
CA LEU A 47 6.30 -17.84 -7.87
C LEU A 47 6.11 -16.46 -7.24
N GLY A 48 5.04 -15.75 -7.59
CA GLY A 48 4.67 -14.48 -6.98
C GLY A 48 4.31 -14.65 -5.50
N TYR A 49 3.50 -15.65 -5.14
CA TYR A 49 3.20 -15.96 -3.74
C TYR A 49 4.45 -16.28 -2.92
N ILE A 50 5.38 -17.08 -3.47
CA ILE A 50 6.64 -17.42 -2.79
C ILE A 50 7.49 -16.16 -2.54
N LYS A 51 7.54 -15.23 -3.50
CA LYS A 51 8.31 -13.97 -3.38
C LYS A 51 7.61 -12.91 -2.52
N MET A 52 6.30 -13.01 -2.33
CA MET A 52 5.47 -11.97 -1.70
C MET A 52 5.97 -11.54 -0.31
N PRO A 53 6.33 -12.45 0.62
CA PRO A 53 6.83 -12.04 1.94
C PRO A 53 8.05 -11.10 1.86
N PHE A 54 9.00 -11.40 0.97
CA PHE A 54 10.20 -10.59 0.75
C PHE A 54 9.87 -9.23 0.12
N VAL A 55 8.93 -9.19 -0.83
CA VAL A 55 8.47 -7.95 -1.46
C VAL A 55 7.81 -7.05 -0.40
N LEU A 56 6.93 -7.59 0.43
CA LEU A 56 6.22 -6.83 1.47
C LEU A 56 7.19 -6.31 2.54
N PHE A 57 8.14 -7.15 2.97
CA PHE A 57 9.20 -6.74 3.89
C PHE A 57 10.02 -5.57 3.33
N TYR A 58 10.47 -5.67 2.07
CA TYR A 58 11.26 -4.63 1.42
C TYR A 58 10.49 -3.31 1.28
N ILE A 59 9.22 -3.37 0.86
CA ILE A 59 8.36 -2.17 0.75
C ILE A 59 8.24 -1.47 2.10
N ARG A 60 8.00 -2.22 3.17
CA ARG A 60 7.91 -1.68 4.54
C ARG A 60 9.23 -1.03 4.96
N TYR A 61 10.35 -1.73 4.79
CA TYR A 61 11.68 -1.23 5.13
C TYR A 61 12.00 0.09 4.41
N LYS A 62 11.79 0.12 3.09
CA LYS A 62 12.04 1.31 2.27
C LYS A 62 11.13 2.48 2.66
N HIS A 63 9.85 2.22 2.88
CA HIS A 63 8.90 3.24 3.31
C HIS A 63 9.29 3.85 4.67
N GLN A 64 9.70 3.02 5.63
CA GLN A 64 10.19 3.50 6.93
C GLN A 64 11.44 4.37 6.79
N LYS A 65 12.39 3.96 5.93
CA LYS A 65 13.59 4.76 5.63
C LYS A 65 13.26 6.11 4.97
N GLU A 66 12.27 6.13 4.06
CA GLU A 66 11.76 7.36 3.44
C GLU A 66 11.13 8.28 4.49
N LEU A 67 10.33 7.75 5.42
CA LEU A 67 9.74 8.54 6.51
C LEU A 67 10.80 9.15 7.44
N GLN A 68 11.84 8.38 7.79
CA GLN A 68 12.93 8.91 8.63
C GLN A 68 13.68 10.05 7.94
N ARG A 69 13.97 9.92 6.64
CA ARG A 69 14.61 11.00 5.85
C ARG A 69 13.77 12.28 5.79
N ARG A 70 12.44 12.16 5.74
CA ARG A 70 11.53 13.32 5.77
C ARG A 70 11.48 13.98 7.14
N LYS A 71 11.61 13.22 8.23
CA LYS A 71 11.70 13.79 9.58
C LYS A 71 12.98 14.60 9.78
N THR A 72 14.09 14.15 9.17
CA THR A 72 15.38 14.82 9.28
C THR A 72 15.60 15.94 8.27
N ASN A 73 14.76 16.05 7.24
CA ASN A 73 14.83 17.12 6.24
C ASN A 73 13.44 17.75 6.01
N PRO A 74 13.15 18.90 6.64
CA PRO A 74 11.86 19.61 6.55
C PRO A 74 11.44 19.96 5.11
N GLU A 75 12.38 20.16 4.19
CA GLU A 75 12.10 20.48 2.78
C GLU A 75 11.43 19.31 2.02
N LEU A 76 11.49 18.09 2.57
CA LEU A 76 10.89 16.89 1.98
C LEU A 76 9.49 16.57 2.54
N VAL A 77 8.98 17.38 3.46
CA VAL A 77 7.65 17.21 4.05
C VAL A 77 6.59 17.67 3.05
N LEU A 78 5.68 16.75 2.69
CA LEU A 78 4.54 17.09 1.84
C LEU A 78 3.52 17.91 2.65
N PRO A 79 2.87 18.92 2.04
CA PRO A 79 1.83 19.70 2.71
C PRO A 79 0.66 18.82 3.19
N PRO A 80 -0.12 19.26 4.19
CA PRO A 80 -1.34 18.58 4.66
C PRO A 80 -2.27 18.17 3.51
N LEU A 81 -3.01 17.08 3.70
CA LEU A 81 -3.94 16.57 2.66
C LEU A 81 -5.11 17.53 2.42
N GLU A 82 -5.49 18.29 3.44
CA GLU A 82 -6.66 19.19 3.45
C GLU A 82 -6.47 20.42 2.55
N ASP A 83 -5.23 20.80 2.29
CA ASP A 83 -4.89 21.94 1.42
C ASP A 83 -4.89 21.57 -0.08
N CYS A 84 -5.17 20.30 -0.41
CA CYS A 84 -5.14 19.82 -1.80
C CYS A 84 -6.54 19.88 -2.42
N SER A 85 -6.66 20.56 -3.56
CA SER A 85 -7.93 20.69 -4.30
C SER A 85 -8.54 19.35 -4.76
N ASP A 86 -7.74 18.28 -4.85
CA ASP A 86 -8.13 16.93 -5.23
C ASP A 86 -8.45 16.00 -4.04
N TYR A 87 -8.62 16.55 -2.82
CA TYR A 87 -8.79 15.77 -1.58
C TYR A 87 -9.95 14.77 -1.63
N GLU A 88 -11.14 15.19 -2.10
CA GLU A 88 -12.31 14.30 -2.17
C GLU A 88 -12.10 13.12 -3.12
N GLU A 89 -11.45 13.35 -4.27
CA GLU A 89 -11.13 12.29 -5.22
C GLU A 89 -10.08 11.34 -4.63
N ALA A 90 -9.12 11.88 -3.90
CA ALA A 90 -8.12 11.09 -3.21
C ALA A 90 -8.75 10.20 -2.12
N LEU A 91 -9.74 10.69 -1.36
CA LEU A 91 -10.46 9.88 -0.37
C LEU A 91 -11.12 8.64 -0.99
N LYS A 92 -11.60 8.73 -2.24
CA LYS A 92 -12.16 7.56 -2.96
C LYS A 92 -11.12 6.44 -3.12
N ILE A 93 -9.83 6.76 -3.22
CA ILE A 93 -8.74 5.76 -3.32
C ILE A 93 -8.62 4.93 -2.03
N LYS A 94 -8.94 5.48 -0.85
CA LYS A 94 -8.98 4.69 0.39
C LYS A 94 -10.05 3.59 0.34
N ASN A 95 -11.09 3.78 -0.48
CA ASN A 95 -12.10 2.77 -0.71
C ASN A 95 -11.65 1.66 -1.66
N TYR A 96 -10.52 1.80 -2.34
CA TYR A 96 -10.03 0.79 -3.27
C TYR A 96 -9.65 -0.49 -2.55
N PHE A 97 -9.87 -1.61 -3.23
CA PHE A 97 -9.56 -2.94 -2.70
C PHE A 97 -8.08 -3.06 -2.29
N SER A 98 -7.16 -2.51 -3.09
CA SER A 98 -5.73 -2.48 -2.73
C SER A 98 -5.49 -1.77 -1.41
N TYR A 99 -6.06 -0.58 -1.20
CA TYR A 99 -5.87 0.17 0.03
C TYR A 99 -6.38 -0.61 1.25
N LYS A 100 -7.64 -1.08 1.20
CA LYS A 100 -8.25 -1.86 2.29
C LYS A 100 -7.49 -3.15 2.59
N LEU A 101 -7.00 -3.83 1.55
CA LEU A 101 -6.19 -5.04 1.68
C LEU A 101 -4.88 -4.76 2.44
N GLY A 102 -4.19 -3.68 2.09
CA GLY A 102 -2.98 -3.27 2.79
C GLY A 102 -3.23 -2.80 4.23
N GLU A 103 -4.35 -2.12 4.50
CA GLU A 103 -4.75 -1.74 5.86
C GLU A 103 -4.99 -2.98 6.73
N ALA A 104 -5.71 -3.97 6.20
CA ALA A 104 -5.95 -5.23 6.89
C ALA A 104 -4.63 -5.96 7.20
N LEU A 105 -3.65 -5.97 6.27
CA LEU A 105 -2.32 -6.52 6.54
C LEU A 105 -1.58 -5.75 7.64
N ILE A 106 -1.63 -4.42 7.63
CA ILE A 106 -1.01 -3.59 8.69
C ILE A 106 -1.66 -3.92 10.05
N GLN A 107 -2.99 -4.02 10.08
CA GLN A 107 -3.73 -4.36 11.30
C GLN A 107 -3.40 -5.76 11.81
N ALA A 108 -3.27 -6.74 10.90
CA ALA A 108 -2.81 -8.08 11.21
C ALA A 108 -1.42 -8.06 11.86
N SER A 109 -0.51 -7.26 11.31
CA SER A 109 0.86 -7.12 11.83
C SER A 109 0.91 -6.47 13.22
N LYS A 110 0.00 -5.55 13.53
CA LYS A 110 -0.11 -4.94 14.87
C LYS A 110 -0.63 -5.94 15.91
N ASN A 111 -1.51 -6.85 15.49
CA ASN A 111 -2.14 -7.85 16.35
C ASN A 111 -1.52 -9.24 16.14
N TRP A 112 -0.28 -9.33 15.68
CA TRP A 112 0.34 -10.61 15.32
C TRP A 112 0.35 -11.59 16.50
N TYR A 113 0.64 -11.10 17.71
CA TYR A 113 0.64 -11.84 18.96
C TYR A 113 -0.75 -12.32 19.43
N LYS A 114 -1.83 -11.79 18.84
CA LYS A 114 -3.22 -12.23 19.05
C LYS A 114 -3.75 -13.07 17.87
N GLY A 115 -2.87 -13.62 17.04
CA GLY A 115 -3.26 -14.36 15.84
C GLY A 115 -3.76 -13.47 14.71
N GLY A 116 -3.35 -12.20 14.64
CA GLY A 116 -3.81 -11.24 13.63
C GLY A 116 -3.62 -11.72 12.19
N TYR A 117 -2.56 -12.47 11.89
CA TYR A 117 -2.35 -13.06 10.56
C TYR A 117 -3.30 -14.21 10.24
N VAL A 118 -3.65 -15.04 11.23
CA VAL A 118 -4.68 -16.08 11.08
C VAL A 118 -6.02 -15.42 10.78
N LYS A 119 -6.39 -14.39 11.57
CA LYS A 119 -7.61 -13.61 11.31
C LYS A 119 -7.62 -13.02 9.90
N PHE A 120 -6.50 -12.44 9.48
CA PHE A 120 -6.36 -11.82 8.17
C PHE A 120 -6.58 -12.82 7.03
N LEU A 121 -5.95 -13.99 7.10
CA LEU A 121 -6.01 -14.99 6.04
C LEU A 121 -7.40 -15.63 5.92
N PHE A 122 -8.03 -15.96 7.05
CA PHE A 122 -9.29 -16.72 7.05
C PHE A 122 -10.55 -15.85 7.04
N PHE A 123 -10.50 -14.63 7.61
CA PHE A 123 -11.69 -13.79 7.74
C PHE A 123 -11.59 -12.51 6.91
N ASP A 124 -10.54 -11.71 7.10
CA ASP A 124 -10.49 -10.37 6.51
C ASP A 124 -10.35 -10.44 4.97
N LEU A 125 -9.48 -11.32 4.45
CA LEU A 125 -9.34 -11.54 3.00
C LEU A 125 -10.65 -12.00 2.36
N PHE A 126 -11.35 -12.92 3.01
CA PHE A 126 -12.61 -13.44 2.51
C PHE A 126 -13.70 -12.36 2.47
N ALA A 127 -13.82 -11.58 3.56
CA ALA A 127 -14.77 -10.47 3.64
C ALA A 127 -14.49 -9.37 2.61
N LEU A 128 -13.21 -9.01 2.41
CA LEU A 128 -12.80 -8.03 1.39
C LEU A 128 -13.14 -8.51 -0.03
N ASN A 129 -12.97 -9.80 -0.33
CA ASN A 129 -13.32 -10.36 -1.63
C ASN A 129 -14.84 -10.36 -1.88
N GLN A 130 -15.65 -10.66 -0.85
CA GLN A 130 -17.10 -10.56 -0.95
C GLN A 130 -17.58 -9.14 -1.26
N ASN A 131 -17.01 -8.15 -0.56
CA ASN A 131 -17.37 -6.74 -0.77
C ASN A 131 -16.99 -6.26 -2.18
N LYS A 132 -15.87 -6.73 -2.73
CA LYS A 132 -15.46 -6.46 -4.11
C LYS A 132 -16.42 -7.05 -5.14
N ILE A 133 -17.00 -8.23 -4.89
CA ILE A 133 -17.98 -8.86 -5.78
C ILE A 133 -19.31 -8.08 -5.74
N LYS A 134 -19.76 -7.67 -4.56
CA LYS A 134 -21.00 -6.88 -4.39
C LYS A 134 -20.90 -5.50 -5.04
N SER A 135 -19.76 -4.83 -4.94
CA SER A 135 -19.55 -3.51 -5.55
C SER A 135 -19.47 -3.53 -7.08
N LYS A 136 -19.26 -4.69 -7.71
CA LYS A 136 -19.25 -4.85 -9.17
C LYS A 136 -20.64 -5.15 -9.77
N LYS A 137 -21.62 -5.50 -8.94
CA LYS A 137 -22.98 -5.86 -9.36
C LYS A 137 -23.97 -4.70 -9.25
N LYS A 138 -23.53 -3.54 -8.77
CA LYS A 138 -24.30 -2.32 -8.61
C LYS A 138 -23.78 -1.28 -9.59
#